data_AF-A0A2N2M8D8-F1
#
_entry.id   AF-A0A2N2M8D8-F1
#
_cell.length_a   1.000
_cell.length_b   1.000
_cell.length_c   1.000
_cell.angle_alpha   90.00
_cell.angle_beta   90.00
_cell.angle_gamma   90.00
#
_symmetry.space_group_name_H-M   'P 1'
#
loop_
_entity.id
_entity.type
_entity.pdbx_description
1 polymer ?
#
loop_
_entity_poly.entity_id
_entity_poly.type
_entity_poly.pdbx_seq_one_letter_code
_entity_poly.pdbx_strand_id
1 'polypeptide(L)' 'MTKITFIGAGSLGFTRGLVRDILTFPLLADATIALMDIDPERLDFSKRAVEK' A
#
# COMPACT_ATOMS: atom_id res chain seq x y z
N MET A 1 -13.01 -7.24 8.54
CA MET A 1 -12.14 -6.80 7.42
C MET A 1 -11.13 -5.82 7.98
N THR A 2 -9.84 -6.17 7.91
CA THR A 2 -8.75 -5.33 8.43
C THR A 2 -8.47 -4.19 7.44
N LYS A 3 -8.32 -2.96 7.94
CA LYS A 3 -7.90 -1.82 7.11
C LYS A 3 -6.52 -1.35 7.56
N ILE A 4 -5.57 -1.32 6.63
CA ILE A 4 -4.19 -0.92 6.88
C ILE A 4 -3.93 0.36 6.08
N THR A 5 -3.60 1.45 6.78
CA THR A 5 -3.38 2.77 6.16
C THR A 5 -1.90 3.12 6.19
N PHE A 6 -1.36 3.47 5.03
CA PHE A 6 0.00 4.00 4.87
C PHE A 6 -0.07 5.52 4.79
N ILE A 7 0.48 6.22 5.78
CA ILE A 7 0.66 7.68 5.77
C ILE A 7 2.11 7.96 5.36
N GLY A 8 2.31 8.71 4.27
CA GLY A 8 3.62 8.81 3.61
C GLY A 8 3.82 7.69 2.58
N ALA A 9 2.75 7.25 1.93
CA ALA A 9 2.74 6.13 0.99
C ALA A 9 3.61 6.37 -0.25
N GLY A 10 4.02 7.60 -0.56
CA GLY A 10 4.92 7.96 -1.65
C GLY A 10 6.36 7.46 -1.47
N SER A 11 6.68 6.78 -0.36
CA SER A 11 7.89 5.97 -0.22
C SER A 11 7.78 4.67 -1.02
N LEU A 12 7.93 4.76 -2.35
CA LEU A 12 7.59 3.70 -3.30
C LEU A 12 8.14 2.31 -2.95
N GLY A 13 9.46 2.21 -2.68
CA GLY A 13 10.10 0.94 -2.36
C GLY A 13 9.55 0.32 -1.08
N PHE A 14 9.34 1.13 -0.05
CA PHE A 14 8.79 0.71 1.24
C PHE A 14 7.32 0.27 1.10
N THR A 15 6.48 1.13 0.52
CA THR A 15 5.05 0.87 0.36
C THR A 15 4.79 -0.38 -0.46
N ARG A 16 5.44 -0.51 -1.63
CA ARG A 16 5.31 -1.69 -2.49
C ARG A 16 5.79 -2.97 -1.78
N GLY A 17 6.94 -2.90 -1.12
CA GLY A 17 7.51 -4.04 -0.40
C GLY A 17 6.58 -4.53 0.71
N LEU A 18 6.11 -3.61 1.55
CA LEU A 18 5.29 -3.97 2.69
C LEU A 18 3.88 -4.44 2.27
N VAL A 19 3.26 -3.82 1.27
CA VAL A 19 1.97 -4.29 0.74
C VAL A 19 2.10 -5.69 0.16
N ARG A 20 3.16 -5.97 -0.62
CA ARG A 20 3.43 -7.33 -1.14
C ARG A 20 3.49 -8.32 0.02
N ASP A 21 4.30 -8.04 1.04
CA ASP A 21 4.52 -8.96 2.15
C ASP A 21 3.25 -9.17 2.98
N ILE A 22 2.51 -8.10 3.31
CA ILE A 22 1.22 -8.17 4.02
C ILE A 22 0.24 -9.13 3.32
N LEU A 23 0.10 -9.03 1.99
CA LEU A 23 -0.87 -9.81 1.24
C LEU A 23 -0.42 -11.27 1.00
N THR A 24 0.78 -11.67 1.45
CA THR A 24 1.18 -13.08 1.51
C THR A 24 0.63 -13.84 2.71
N PHE A 25 0.14 -13.14 3.75
CA PHE A 25 -0.42 -13.77 4.93
C PHE A 25 -1.90 -14.11 4.71
N PRO A 26 -2.32 -15.39 4.85
CA PRO A 26 -3.73 -15.77 4.63
C PRO A 26 -4.73 -15.00 5.50
N LEU A 27 -4.33 -14.63 6.72
CA LEU A 27 -5.15 -13.84 7.66
C LEU A 27 -5.43 -12.41 7.16
N LEU A 28 -4.62 -11.89 6.23
CA LEU A 28 -4.69 -10.52 5.73
C LEU A 28 -5.02 -10.48 4.23
N ALA A 29 -5.39 -11.60 3.62
CA ALA A 29 -5.66 -11.69 2.19
C ALA A 29 -6.84 -10.80 1.73
N ASP A 30 -7.77 -10.50 2.64
CA ASP A 30 -8.92 -9.61 2.43
C ASP A 30 -8.72 -8.20 3.02
N ALA A 31 -7.50 -7.86 3.43
CA ALA A 31 -7.22 -6.55 4.01
C ALA A 31 -7.42 -5.43 2.98
N THR A 32 -8.04 -4.33 3.41
CA THR A 32 -8.11 -3.10 2.62
C THR A 32 -6.83 -2.30 2.83
N ILE A 33 -6.10 -2.02 1.75
CA ILE A 33 -4.93 -1.14 1.76
C ILE A 33 -5.37 0.28 1.40
N ALA A 34 -5.12 1.23 2.30
CA ALA A 34 -5.37 2.65 2.07
C ALA A 34 -4.05 3.41 1.97
N LEU A 35 -3.85 4.16 0.88
CA LEU A 35 -2.65 4.94 0.64
C LEU A 35 -2.95 6.42 0.83
N MET A 36 -2.11 7.11 1.58
CA MET A 36 -2.12 8.56 1.73
C MET A 36 -0.72 9.12 1.55
N ASP A 37 -0.61 10.16 0.74
CA ASP A 37 0.55 11.02 0.67
C ASP A 37 0.10 12.45 0.35
N ILE A 38 0.91 13.44 0.70
CA ILE A 38 0.68 14.84 0.34
C ILE A 38 1.12 15.14 -1.09
N ASP A 39 2.04 14.32 -1.63
CA ASP A 39 2.52 14.42 -3.00
C ASP A 39 1.67 13.52 -3.91
N PRO A 40 0.86 14.11 -4.82
CA PRO A 40 -0.05 13.34 -5.66
C PRO A 40 0.67 12.48 -6.71
N GLU A 41 1.85 12.88 -7.19
CA GLU A 41 2.62 12.12 -8.17
C GLU A 41 3.24 10.88 -7.50
N ARG A 42 3.83 11.07 -6.32
CA ARG A 42 4.37 9.94 -5.55
C ARG A 42 3.28 8.99 -5.07
N LEU A 43 2.12 9.51 -4.70
CA LEU A 43 0.96 8.69 -4.35
C LEU A 43 0.49 7.85 -5.53
N ASP A 44 0.42 8.43 -6.74
CA ASP A 44 0.09 7.71 -7.97
C ASP A 44 1.09 6.58 -8.27
N PHE A 45 2.39 6.83 -8.12
CA PHE A 45 3.43 5.81 -8.30
C PHE A 45 3.22 4.62 -7.37
N SER A 46 2.97 4.89 -6.09
CA SER A 46 2.73 3.83 -5.11
C SER A 46 1.42 3.09 -5.37
N LYS A 47 0.36 3.81 -5.76
CA LYS A 47 -0.93 3.21 -6.13
C LYS A 47 -0.77 2.21 -7.28
N ARG A 48 -0.16 2.64 -8.40
CA ARG A 48 0.09 1.78 -9.56
C ARG A 48 1.02 0.60 -9.24
N ALA A 49 1.93 0.76 -8.29
CA ALA A 49 2.86 -0.30 -7.91
C ALA A 49 2.24 -1.41 -7.03
N VAL A 50 1.08 -1.15 -6.41
CA VAL A 50 0.39 -2.12 -5.53
C VAL A 50 -0.97 -2.59 -6.06
N GLU A 51 -1.54 -1.89 -7.04
CA GLU A 51 -2.73 -2.34 -7.78
C GLU A 51 -2.36 -3.44 -8.79
N LYS A 52 -3.31 -4.37 -9.02
CA LYS A 52 -3.16 -5.45 -10.01
C LYS A 52 -3.33 -4.94 -11.43
#